data_AF-A0A7S2YHJ9-F1
#
_entry.id   AF-A0A7S2YHJ9-F1
#
_cell.length_a   1.000
_cell.length_b   1.000
_cell.length_c   1.000
_cell.angle_alpha   90.00
_cell.angle_beta   90.00
_cell.angle_gamma   90.00
#
_symmetry.space_group_name_H-M   'P 1'
#
loop_
_entity.id
_entity.type
_entity.pdbx_description
1 polymer ?
#
loop_
_entity_poly.entity_id
_entity_poly.type
_entity_poly.pdbx_seq_one_letter_code
_entity_poly.pdbx_strand_id
1 'polypeptide(L)'
;QSPTNSAAAEQMAQDAAEFMTRDYTAIWEDRFVPKLLYANEAANNYMTKRMALQILSTVLLTRTNYNVMVRFVASARNCKVILLLLRHTSPHITLDAFHVFKVFVANPHKPLEVVKMLKDNQIKLSTYLQGLHAEKAQNDAQFRDEKALIIATIQAL
;
A
#
# COMPACT_ATOMS: atom_id res chain seq x y z
N GLN A 1 -13.14 -28.79 10.53
CA GLN A 1 -13.64 -27.64 9.75
C GLN A 1 -14.21 -28.20 8.45
N SER A 2 -15.49 -27.95 8.16
CA SER A 2 -16.22 -28.63 7.09
C SER A 2 -15.92 -28.02 5.70
N PRO A 3 -15.75 -28.84 4.65
CA PRO A 3 -15.35 -28.39 3.31
C PRO A 3 -16.35 -27.42 2.63
N THR A 4 -17.62 -27.44 3.04
CA THR A 4 -18.69 -26.57 2.53
C THR A 4 -18.47 -25.08 2.85
N ASN A 5 -17.84 -24.75 3.99
CA ASN A 5 -17.54 -23.36 4.34
C ASN A 5 -16.38 -22.78 3.53
N SER A 6 -15.45 -23.62 3.03
CA SER A 6 -14.33 -23.15 2.20
C SER A 6 -14.81 -22.70 0.83
N ALA A 7 -15.63 -23.53 0.17
CA ALA A 7 -16.15 -23.23 -1.17
C ALA A 7 -17.00 -21.95 -1.19
N ALA A 8 -17.85 -21.75 -0.17
CA ALA A 8 -18.67 -20.54 -0.05
C ALA A 8 -17.80 -19.28 0.18
N ALA A 9 -16.76 -19.39 1.01
CA ALA A 9 -15.84 -18.28 1.26
C ALA A 9 -15.00 -17.93 0.02
N GLU A 10 -14.56 -18.94 -0.74
CA GLU A 10 -13.86 -18.76 -2.01
C GLU A 10 -14.76 -18.08 -3.06
N GLN A 11 -16.02 -18.50 -3.18
CA GLN A 11 -16.98 -17.85 -4.07
C GLN A 11 -17.18 -16.38 -3.69
N MET A 12 -17.41 -16.09 -2.40
CA MET A 12 -17.58 -14.72 -1.92
C MET A 12 -16.33 -13.86 -2.21
N ALA A 13 -15.12 -14.43 -2.11
CA ALA A 13 -13.88 -13.72 -2.44
C ALA A 13 -13.76 -13.41 -3.95
N GLN A 14 -14.27 -14.29 -4.82
CA GLN A 14 -14.32 -14.06 -6.26
C GLN A 14 -15.34 -12.97 -6.60
N ASP A 15 -16.56 -13.05 -6.05
CA ASP A 15 -17.62 -12.06 -6.28
C ASP A 15 -17.18 -10.66 -5.81
N ALA A 16 -16.50 -10.58 -4.65
CA ALA A 16 -15.93 -9.33 -4.16
C ALA A 16 -14.83 -8.78 -5.07
N ALA A 17 -13.95 -9.64 -5.58
CA ALA A 17 -12.89 -9.24 -6.50
C ALA A 17 -13.45 -8.71 -7.83
N GLU A 18 -14.50 -9.36 -8.35
CA GLU A 18 -15.21 -8.93 -9.55
C GLU A 18 -15.88 -7.57 -9.33
N PHE A 19 -16.60 -7.40 -8.23
CA PHE A 19 -17.22 -6.13 -7.83
C PHE A 19 -16.18 -4.99 -7.78
N MET A 20 -15.06 -5.20 -7.08
CA MET A 20 -14.01 -4.19 -6.95
C MET A 20 -13.31 -3.85 -8.27
N THR A 21 -13.26 -4.82 -9.20
CA THR A 21 -12.67 -4.61 -10.52
C THR A 21 -13.63 -3.87 -11.44
N ARG A 22 -14.91 -4.26 -11.46
CA ARG A 22 -15.97 -3.63 -12.26
C ARG A 22 -16.18 -2.17 -11.88
N ASP A 23 -16.31 -1.90 -10.59
CA ASP A 23 -16.64 -0.58 -10.05
C ASP A 23 -15.38 0.18 -9.54
N TYR A 24 -14.21 -0.15 -10.11
CA TYR A 24 -12.92 0.29 -9.60
C TYR A 24 -12.80 1.81 -9.43
N THR A 25 -13.15 2.60 -10.46
CA THR A 25 -13.02 4.07 -10.40
C THR A 25 -13.88 4.66 -9.28
N ALA A 26 -15.15 4.25 -9.21
CA ALA A 26 -16.07 4.72 -8.19
C ALA A 26 -15.61 4.31 -6.77
N ILE A 27 -15.07 3.10 -6.60
CA ILE A 27 -14.59 2.61 -5.30
C ILE A 27 -13.27 3.28 -4.92
N TRP A 28 -12.24 3.16 -5.74
CA TRP A 28 -10.86 3.50 -5.38
C TRP A 28 -10.49 4.94 -5.70
N GLU A 29 -10.82 5.41 -6.90
CA GLU A 29 -10.38 6.72 -7.41
C GLU A 29 -11.26 7.87 -6.89
N ASP A 30 -12.55 7.63 -6.71
CA ASP A 30 -13.52 8.67 -6.30
C ASP A 30 -13.82 8.67 -4.79
N ARG A 31 -13.77 7.49 -4.15
CA ARG A 31 -14.16 7.33 -2.74
C ARG A 31 -12.99 6.98 -1.85
N PHE A 32 -12.38 5.81 -2.02
CA PHE A 32 -11.43 5.25 -1.06
C PHE A 32 -10.20 6.16 -0.88
N VAL A 33 -9.46 6.44 -1.96
CA VAL A 33 -8.24 7.25 -1.87
C VAL A 33 -8.55 8.70 -1.48
N PRO A 34 -9.47 9.43 -2.16
CA PRO A 34 -9.71 10.83 -1.82
C PRO A 34 -10.32 11.03 -0.44
N LYS A 35 -11.31 10.21 -0.07
CA LYS A 35 -12.10 10.41 1.16
C LYS A 35 -11.49 9.76 2.38
N LEU A 36 -10.74 8.66 2.24
CA LEU A 36 -10.18 7.93 3.40
C LEU A 36 -8.68 8.16 3.59
N LEU A 37 -7.93 8.45 2.52
CA LEU A 37 -6.46 8.59 2.59
C LEU A 37 -5.97 10.03 2.36
N TYR A 38 -6.61 10.78 1.45
CA TYR A 38 -6.11 12.09 1.00
C TYR A 38 -6.84 13.30 1.62
N ALA A 39 -7.99 13.12 2.28
CA ALA A 39 -8.70 14.25 2.88
C ALA A 39 -7.77 14.97 3.88
N ASN A 40 -7.71 16.29 3.72
CA ASN A 40 -6.95 17.24 4.53
C ASN A 40 -6.94 16.87 6.03
N GLU A 41 -5.83 17.14 6.71
CA GLU A 41 -5.60 16.71 8.11
C GLU A 41 -6.71 17.12 9.08
N ALA A 42 -7.49 18.16 8.76
CA ALA A 42 -8.64 18.60 9.54
C ALA A 42 -9.90 17.71 9.41
N ALA A 43 -10.05 16.93 8.34
CA ALA A 43 -11.31 16.25 8.02
C ALA A 43 -11.29 14.73 8.21
N ASN A 44 -10.12 14.11 8.42
CA ASN A 44 -10.04 12.65 8.47
C ASN A 44 -9.50 12.12 9.79
N ASN A 45 -10.35 11.36 10.49
CA ASN A 45 -10.05 10.73 11.76
C ASN A 45 -8.83 9.80 11.63
N TYR A 46 -7.87 9.96 12.54
CA TYR A 46 -6.68 9.10 12.68
C TYR A 46 -7.01 7.61 12.54
N MET A 47 -8.07 7.14 13.22
CA MET A 47 -8.47 5.74 13.20
C MET A 47 -8.95 5.30 11.81
N THR A 48 -9.72 6.15 11.13
CA THR A 48 -10.19 5.89 9.77
C THR A 48 -9.03 5.72 8.80
N LYS A 49 -8.01 6.58 8.87
CA LYS A 49 -6.81 6.45 8.01
C LYS A 49 -6.08 5.14 8.26
N ARG A 50 -5.92 4.74 9.53
CA ARG A 50 -5.28 3.48 9.89
C ARG A 50 -6.03 2.28 9.34
N MET A 51 -7.33 2.22 9.61
CA MET A 51 -8.17 1.12 9.12
C MET A 51 -8.18 1.07 7.58
N ALA A 52 -8.24 2.21 6.91
CA ALA A 52 -8.19 2.27 5.46
C ALA A 52 -6.85 1.75 4.91
N LEU A 53 -5.71 2.10 5.49
CA LEU A 53 -4.41 1.58 5.06
C LEU A 53 -4.28 0.07 5.27
N GLN A 54 -4.79 -0.46 6.38
CA GLN A 54 -4.77 -1.89 6.68
C GLN A 54 -5.68 -2.70 5.75
N ILE A 55 -6.89 -2.18 5.48
CA ILE A 55 -7.80 -2.75 4.48
C ILE A 55 -7.13 -2.74 3.10
N LEU A 56 -6.55 -1.61 2.71
CA LEU A 56 -5.87 -1.48 1.42
C LEU A 56 -4.72 -2.48 1.30
N SER A 57 -3.84 -2.58 2.30
CA SER A 57 -2.75 -3.56 2.29
C SER A 57 -3.27 -4.99 2.13
N THR A 58 -4.33 -5.34 2.85
CA THR A 58 -4.96 -6.66 2.77
C THR A 58 -5.54 -6.92 1.38
N VAL A 59 -6.28 -5.96 0.82
CA VAL A 59 -6.87 -6.06 -0.52
C VAL A 59 -5.78 -6.25 -1.58
N LEU A 60 -4.71 -5.45 -1.54
CA LEU A 60 -3.63 -5.51 -2.52
C LEU A 60 -2.82 -6.81 -2.46
N LEU A 61 -2.71 -7.44 -1.28
CA LEU A 61 -1.99 -8.70 -1.10
C LEU A 61 -2.86 -9.94 -1.34
N THR A 62 -4.18 -9.78 -1.44
CA THR A 62 -5.11 -10.89 -1.66
C THR A 62 -5.05 -11.36 -3.11
N ARG A 63 -4.79 -12.65 -3.32
CA ARG A 63 -4.57 -13.25 -4.64
C ARG A 63 -5.72 -13.03 -5.63
N THR A 64 -6.98 -13.14 -5.19
CA THR A 64 -8.15 -12.93 -6.06
C THR A 64 -8.27 -11.49 -6.55
N ASN A 65 -7.69 -10.52 -5.83
CA ASN A 65 -7.74 -9.10 -6.14
C ASN A 65 -6.57 -8.64 -7.03
N TYR A 66 -5.89 -9.56 -7.72
CA TYR A 66 -4.73 -9.25 -8.56
C TYR A 66 -4.97 -8.08 -9.53
N ASN A 67 -6.12 -8.06 -10.22
CA ASN A 67 -6.46 -6.99 -11.16
C ASN A 67 -6.58 -5.62 -10.49
N VAL A 68 -7.17 -5.57 -9.29
CA VAL A 68 -7.25 -4.35 -8.47
C VAL A 68 -5.84 -3.92 -8.07
N MET A 69 -5.01 -4.85 -7.62
CA MET A 69 -3.63 -4.58 -7.21
C MET A 69 -2.82 -3.97 -8.34
N VAL A 70 -2.79 -4.61 -9.51
CA VAL A 70 -2.02 -4.14 -10.69
C VAL A 70 -2.45 -2.73 -11.08
N ARG A 71 -3.76 -2.47 -11.17
CA ARG A 71 -4.28 -1.15 -11.51
C ARG A 71 -3.94 -0.11 -10.44
N PHE A 72 -3.96 -0.48 -9.16
CA PHE A 72 -3.66 0.45 -8.06
C PHE A 72 -2.20 0.86 -8.03
N VAL A 73 -1.27 -0.09 -8.18
CA VAL A 73 0.17 0.19 -8.15
C VAL A 73 0.70 0.84 -9.43
N ALA A 74 -0.08 0.81 -10.51
CA ALA A 74 0.21 1.52 -11.74
C ALA A 74 -0.17 3.02 -11.70
N SER A 75 -0.78 3.51 -10.62
CA SER A 75 -1.19 4.91 -10.50
C SER A 75 -0.13 5.76 -9.79
N ALA A 76 0.47 6.72 -10.50
CA ALA A 76 1.39 7.69 -9.91
C ALA A 76 0.71 8.56 -8.83
N ARG A 77 -0.59 8.86 -9.01
CA ARG A 77 -1.39 9.56 -8.00
C ARG A 77 -1.47 8.76 -6.70
N ASN A 78 -1.75 7.46 -6.78
CA ASN A 78 -1.82 6.60 -5.60
C ASN A 78 -0.45 6.51 -4.92
N CYS A 79 0.62 6.32 -5.69
CA CYS A 79 1.99 6.30 -5.16
C CYS A 79 2.31 7.58 -4.39
N LYS A 80 1.98 8.75 -4.95
CA LYS A 80 2.17 10.05 -4.28
C LYS A 80 1.44 10.14 -2.95
N VAL A 81 0.18 9.67 -2.87
CA VAL A 81 -0.58 9.65 -1.60
C VAL A 81 0.13 8.80 -0.55
N ILE A 82 0.59 7.61 -0.93
CA ILE A 82 1.29 6.71 0.00
C ILE A 82 2.63 7.31 0.46
N LEU A 83 3.40 7.94 -0.44
CA LEU A 83 4.64 8.64 -0.07
C LEU A 83 4.40 9.81 0.89
N LEU A 84 3.27 10.53 0.76
CA LEU A 84 2.88 11.55 1.72
C LEU A 84 2.53 10.94 3.09
N LEU A 85 1.81 9.82 3.11
CA LEU A 85 1.44 9.12 4.35
C LEU A 85 2.63 8.48 5.07
N LEU A 86 3.70 8.12 4.36
CA LEU A 86 4.97 7.75 5.00
C LEU A 86 5.52 8.90 5.86
N ARG A 87 5.24 10.15 5.53
CA ARG A 87 5.71 11.31 6.30
C ARG A 87 4.73 11.78 7.38
N HIS A 88 3.70 10.98 7.67
CA HIS A 88 2.70 11.33 8.66
C HIS A 88 3.32 11.37 10.08
N THR A 89 2.78 12.23 10.95
CA THR A 89 3.28 12.42 12.32
C THR A 89 3.11 11.17 13.21
N SER A 90 2.02 10.43 13.00
CA SER A 90 1.76 9.18 13.72
C SER A 90 2.63 8.02 13.20
N PRO A 91 3.46 7.39 14.06
CA PRO A 91 4.26 6.22 13.70
C PRO A 91 3.42 5.07 13.17
N HIS A 92 2.23 4.86 13.73
CA HIS A 92 1.33 3.81 13.30
C HIS A 92 0.85 3.97 11.85
N ILE A 93 0.50 5.21 11.44
CA ILE A 93 0.13 5.49 10.05
C ILE A 93 1.32 5.28 9.12
N THR A 94 2.52 5.70 9.51
CA THR A 94 3.72 5.48 8.68
C THR A 94 4.04 4.00 8.48
N LEU A 95 3.78 3.16 9.50
CA LEU A 95 3.94 1.71 9.39
C LEU A 95 2.91 1.08 8.45
N ASP A 96 1.63 1.42 8.63
CA ASP A 96 0.55 0.94 7.76
C ASP A 96 0.76 1.40 6.30
N ALA A 97 1.25 2.64 6.10
CA ALA A 97 1.63 3.17 4.79
C ALA A 97 2.84 2.45 4.18
N PHE A 98 3.83 2.05 4.98
CA PHE A 98 4.96 1.24 4.53
C PHE A 98 4.50 -0.11 3.95
N HIS A 99 3.52 -0.77 4.58
CA HIS A 99 2.98 -2.03 4.09
C HIS A 99 2.28 -1.91 2.73
N VAL A 100 1.69 -0.75 2.42
CA VAL A 100 1.15 -0.46 1.08
C VAL A 100 2.29 -0.07 0.12
N PHE A 101 3.24 0.76 0.58
CA PHE A 101 4.36 1.25 -0.23
C PHE A 101 5.22 0.12 -0.79
N LYS A 102 5.47 -0.94 0.00
CA LYS A 102 6.27 -2.08 -0.47
C LYS A 102 5.70 -2.74 -1.72
N VAL A 103 4.37 -2.73 -1.89
CA VAL A 103 3.71 -3.30 -3.08
C VAL A 103 4.00 -2.47 -4.34
N PHE A 104 4.10 -1.14 -4.23
CA PHE A 104 4.53 -0.28 -5.34
C PHE A 104 5.95 -0.59 -5.79
N VAL A 105 6.88 -0.76 -4.83
CA VAL A 105 8.29 -1.03 -5.12
C VAL A 105 8.49 -2.47 -5.62
N ALA A 106 7.67 -3.42 -5.17
CA ALA A 106 7.70 -4.80 -5.64
C ALA A 106 7.12 -5.00 -7.06
N ASN A 107 6.35 -4.05 -7.60
CA ASN A 107 5.77 -4.17 -8.94
C ASN A 107 6.88 -4.31 -10.02
N PRO A 108 6.98 -5.42 -10.77
CA PRO A 108 8.01 -5.55 -11.82
C PRO A 108 7.74 -4.63 -13.02
N HIS A 109 6.49 -4.21 -13.24
CA HIS A 109 6.05 -3.37 -14.36
C HIS A 109 5.65 -1.98 -13.88
N LYS A 110 6.54 -1.31 -13.14
CA LYS A 110 6.30 0.07 -12.67
C LYS A 110 6.14 1.00 -13.88
N PRO A 111 5.09 1.84 -13.92
CA PRO A 111 4.99 2.91 -14.90
C PRO A 111 6.17 3.89 -14.79
N LEU A 112 6.56 4.49 -15.92
CA LEU A 112 7.68 5.43 -15.99
C LEU A 112 7.54 6.59 -14.99
N GLU A 113 6.32 7.09 -14.77
CA GLU A 113 6.06 8.15 -13.80
C GLU A 113 6.37 7.74 -12.36
N VAL A 114 6.05 6.49 -11.98
CA VAL A 114 6.36 5.95 -10.66
C VAL A 114 7.86 5.75 -10.52
N VAL A 115 8.53 5.19 -11.54
CA VAL A 115 9.99 5.02 -11.55
C VAL A 115 10.68 6.37 -11.40
N LYS A 116 10.28 7.37 -12.18
CA LYS A 116 10.82 8.73 -12.11
C LYS A 116 10.64 9.33 -10.72
N MET A 117 9.44 9.22 -10.13
CA MET A 117 9.17 9.74 -8.79
C MET A 117 10.07 9.10 -7.71
N LEU A 118 10.29 7.79 -7.79
CA LEU A 118 11.20 7.09 -6.88
C LEU A 118 12.66 7.49 -7.10
N LYS A 119 13.09 7.60 -8.36
CA LYS A 119 14.45 7.98 -8.74
C LYS A 119 14.80 9.41 -8.33
N ASP A 120 13.91 10.35 -8.61
CA ASP A 120 14.07 11.77 -8.24
C ASP A 120 14.20 11.97 -6.72
N ASN A 121 13.66 11.04 -5.92
CA ASN A 121 13.71 11.07 -4.46
C ASN A 121 14.61 9.98 -3.85
N GLN A 122 15.36 9.23 -4.66
CA GLN A 122 16.04 7.99 -4.27
C GLN A 122 16.89 8.16 -3.01
N ILE A 123 17.76 9.18 -2.97
CA ILE A 123 18.68 9.42 -1.85
C ILE A 123 17.89 9.72 -0.57
N LYS A 124 17.00 10.73 -0.62
CA LYS A 124 16.21 11.16 0.54
C LYS A 124 15.31 10.05 1.08
N LEU A 125 14.67 9.30 0.17
CA LEU A 125 13.77 8.21 0.52
C LEU A 125 14.54 7.03 1.12
N SER A 126 15.69 6.67 0.57
CA SER A 126 16.53 5.59 1.11
C SER A 126 17.03 5.93 2.52
N THR A 127 17.54 7.15 2.73
CA THR A 127 17.97 7.62 4.06
C THR A 127 16.81 7.63 5.06
N TYR A 128 15.64 8.10 4.65
CA TYR A 128 14.44 8.09 5.50
C TYR A 128 14.05 6.65 5.90
N LEU A 129 14.01 5.72 4.94
CA LEU A 129 13.64 4.32 5.21
C LEU A 129 14.63 3.60 6.13
N GLN A 130 15.92 3.97 6.12
CA GLN A 130 16.90 3.41 7.06
C GLN A 130 16.51 3.70 8.51
N GLY A 131 16.08 4.93 8.81
CA GLY A 131 15.64 5.34 10.16
C GLY A 131 14.21 4.94 10.50
N LEU A 132 13.37 4.64 9.51
CA LEU A 132 11.97 4.30 9.73
C LEU A 132 11.81 3.06 10.62
N HIS A 133 11.08 3.23 11.73
CA HIS A 133 10.75 2.18 12.72
C HIS A 133 11.97 1.35 13.16
N ALA A 134 13.08 2.01 13.47
CA ALA A 134 14.34 1.35 13.85
C ALA A 134 14.19 0.37 15.03
N GLU A 135 13.44 0.74 16.08
CA GLU A 135 13.16 -0.13 17.23
C GLU A 135 12.38 -1.39 16.84
N LYS A 136 11.41 -1.27 15.91
CA LYS A 136 10.69 -2.44 15.38
C LYS A 136 11.65 -3.34 14.60
N ALA A 137 12.52 -2.78 13.77
CA ALA A 137 13.49 -3.55 12.98
C ALA A 137 14.52 -4.32 13.83
N GLN A 138 14.73 -3.93 15.11
CA GLN A 138 15.58 -4.70 16.04
C GLN A 138 14.89 -5.98 16.52
N ASN A 139 13.55 -5.94 16.69
CA ASN A 139 12.78 -7.05 17.27
C ASN A 139 11.98 -7.86 16.24
N ASP A 140 11.87 -7.38 15.00
CA ASP A 140 11.10 -7.97 13.93
C ASP A 140 11.98 -8.16 12.69
N ALA A 141 12.50 -9.39 12.54
CA ALA A 141 13.37 -9.77 11.43
C ALA A 141 12.68 -9.60 10.07
N GLN A 142 11.40 -9.96 9.97
CA GLN A 142 10.65 -9.82 8.73
C GLN A 142 10.57 -8.36 8.30
N PHE A 143 10.19 -7.46 9.21
CA PHE A 143 10.12 -6.04 8.90
C PHE A 143 11.48 -5.46 8.48
N ARG A 144 12.56 -5.85 9.17
CA ARG A 144 13.93 -5.43 8.83
C ARG A 144 14.32 -5.87 7.42
N ASP A 145 14.05 -7.11 7.07
CA ASP A 145 14.46 -7.70 5.78
C ASP A 145 13.60 -7.12 4.63
N GLU A 146 12.29 -6.93 4.84
CA GLU A 146 11.42 -6.21 3.91
C GLU A 146 11.95 -4.78 3.67
N LYS A 147 12.32 -4.07 4.73
CA LYS A 147 12.85 -2.70 4.64
C LYS A 147 14.16 -2.65 3.86
N ALA A 148 15.08 -3.58 4.12
CA ALA A 148 16.35 -3.67 3.41
C ALA A 148 16.15 -3.95 1.91
N LEU A 149 15.26 -4.88 1.56
CA LEU A 149 14.92 -5.19 0.17
C LEU A 149 14.35 -3.98 -0.57
N ILE A 150 13.46 -3.23 0.09
CA ILE A 150 12.85 -2.02 -0.49
C ILE A 150 13.89 -0.93 -0.75
N ILE A 151 14.79 -0.69 0.20
CA ILE A 151 15.89 0.27 0.03
C ILE A 151 16.79 -0.15 -1.14
N ALA A 152 17.23 -1.41 -1.18
CA ALA A 152 18.08 -1.92 -2.26
C ALA A 152 17.40 -1.80 -3.64
N THR A 153 16.09 -2.09 -3.70
CA THR A 153 15.32 -1.97 -4.95
C THR A 153 15.25 -0.52 -5.43
N ILE A 154 15.01 0.44 -4.54
CA ILE A 154 14.95 1.87 -4.88
C ILE A 154 16.33 2.37 -5.34
N GLN A 155 17.41 1.93 -4.70
CA GLN A 155 18.78 2.28 -5.05
C GLN A 155 19.22 1.72 -6.42
N ALA A 156 18.59 0.62 -6.87
CA ALA A 156 18.87 -0.01 -8.16
C ALA A 156 18.08 0.58 -9.35
N LEU A 157 17.17 1.54 -9.13
CA LEU A 157 16.41 2.26 -10.18
C LEU A 157 17.26 3.33 -10.89
#